data_AF-A0A6J6BIW6-F1
#
_entry.id   AF-A0A6J6BIW6-F1
#
_cell.length_a   1.000
_cell.length_b   1.000
_cell.length_c   1.000
_cell.angle_alpha   90.00
_cell.angle_beta   90.00
_cell.angle_gamma   90.00
#
_symmetry.space_group_name_H-M   'P 1'
#
loop_
_entity.id
_entity.type
_entity.pdbx_description
1 polymer ?
#
loop_
_entity_poly.entity_id
_entity_poly.type
_entity_poly.pdbx_seq_one_letter_code
_entity_poly.pdbx_strand_id
1 'polypeptide(L)'
;MSFIEIQCGDVLASVVFIIEGELHEIPQAQAIQSHLTTCIACSAEIEHERLMHQMLQDVLKRSCVEEAPEDLHQSIHRQLRAQMAGAGSTEVVTQFSMTEISIEIDEFGNVEHREIQIEQTHIQHFIDDED
;
A
#
# COMPACT_ATOMS: atom_id res chain seq x y z
N MET A 1 30.02 26.60 8.35
CA MET A 1 29.63 25.24 7.93
C MET A 1 30.50 24.88 6.75
N SER A 2 31.42 23.93 6.93
CA SER A 2 32.36 23.51 5.88
C SER A 2 31.61 22.62 4.90
N PHE A 3 31.48 23.03 3.64
CA PHE A 3 30.99 22.16 2.58
C PHE A 3 32.09 21.14 2.28
N ILE A 4 31.89 19.89 2.71
CA ILE A 4 32.75 18.79 2.29
C ILE A 4 32.32 18.47 0.86
N GLU A 5 33.15 18.86 -0.11
CA GLU A 5 32.95 18.54 -1.52
C GLU A 5 33.36 17.09 -1.76
N ILE A 6 32.37 16.21 -1.84
CA ILE A 6 32.58 14.77 -2.07
C ILE A 6 33.10 14.53 -3.48
N GLN A 7 34.13 13.70 -3.60
CA GLN A 7 34.76 13.40 -4.87
C GLN A 7 34.07 12.21 -5.55
N CYS A 8 34.20 12.10 -6.87
CA CYS A 8 33.64 10.97 -7.63
C CYS A 8 34.16 9.62 -7.10
N GLY A 9 35.40 9.55 -6.63
CA GLY A 9 35.96 8.34 -6.01
C GLY A 9 35.19 7.88 -4.76
N ASP A 10 34.75 8.80 -3.91
CA ASP A 10 34.00 8.49 -2.69
C ASP A 10 32.57 8.01 -3.01
N VAL A 11 31.99 8.58 -4.06
CA VAL A 11 30.67 8.16 -4.59
C VAL A 11 30.75 6.75 -5.16
N LEU A 12 31.75 6.47 -6.00
CA LEU A 12 31.94 5.15 -6.61
C LEU A 12 32.36 4.10 -5.57
N ALA A 13 33.10 4.46 -4.53
CA ALA A 13 33.39 3.57 -3.41
C ALA A 13 32.12 3.15 -2.64
N SER A 14 31.06 3.95 -2.72
CA SER A 14 29.77 3.69 -2.08
C SER A 14 28.78 2.96 -2.99
N VAL A 15 29.20 2.49 -4.18
CA VAL A 15 28.32 1.91 -5.21
C VAL A 15 27.45 0.77 -4.70
N VAL A 16 27.99 -0.10 -3.84
CA VAL A 16 27.25 -1.25 -3.28
C VAL A 16 26.03 -0.78 -2.48
N PHE A 17 26.21 0.16 -1.56
CA PHE A 17 25.12 0.75 -0.77
C PHE A 17 24.08 1.47 -1.65
N ILE A 18 24.51 2.06 -2.78
CA ILE A 18 23.60 2.73 -3.74
C ILE A 18 22.75 1.71 -4.52
N ILE A 19 23.33 0.55 -4.86
CA ILE A 19 22.63 -0.50 -5.60
C ILE A 19 21.69 -1.28 -4.68
N GLU A 20 22.09 -1.54 -3.45
CA GLU A 20 21.29 -2.27 -2.46
C GLU A 20 20.17 -1.43 -1.82
N GLY A 21 20.17 -0.10 -2.06
CA GLY A 21 19.16 0.80 -1.49
C GLY A 21 19.49 1.29 -0.07
N GLU A 22 20.61 0.86 0.49
CA GLU A 22 21.06 1.13 1.86
C GLU A 22 21.89 2.41 2.01
N LEU A 23 21.69 3.37 1.10
CA LEU A 23 22.45 4.62 1.12
C LEU A 23 22.24 5.43 2.40
N HIS A 24 21.14 5.22 3.12
CA HIS A 24 20.84 5.92 4.37
C HIS A 24 21.71 5.46 5.56
N GLU A 25 22.35 4.29 5.46
CA GLU A 25 23.21 3.75 6.52
C GLU A 25 24.56 4.46 6.61
N ILE A 26 24.96 5.19 5.56
CA ILE A 26 26.23 5.91 5.51
C ILE A 26 26.06 7.39 5.91
N PRO A 27 27.00 7.95 6.69
CA PRO A 27 26.88 9.32 7.22
C PRO A 27 26.87 10.41 6.14
N GLN A 28 27.33 10.11 4.94
CA GLN A 28 27.48 11.04 3.81
C GLN A 28 26.42 10.85 2.71
N ALA A 29 25.33 10.14 3.01
CA ALA A 29 24.24 9.84 2.08
C ALA A 29 23.78 11.05 1.26
N GLN A 30 23.55 12.19 1.93
CA GLN A 30 23.00 13.38 1.30
C GLN A 30 24.01 14.09 0.37
N ALA A 31 25.30 14.04 0.70
CA ALA A 31 26.36 14.55 -0.17
C ALA A 31 26.52 13.68 -1.43
N ILE A 32 26.38 12.36 -1.29
CA ILE A 32 26.39 11.44 -2.43
C ILE A 32 25.19 11.71 -3.34
N GLN A 33 23.98 11.81 -2.77
CA GLN A 33 22.77 12.08 -3.55
C GLN A 33 22.89 13.40 -4.33
N SER A 34 23.38 14.48 -3.72
CA SER A 34 23.58 15.74 -4.41
C SER A 34 24.64 15.64 -5.52
N HIS A 35 25.72 14.88 -5.30
CA HIS A 35 26.71 14.60 -6.33
C HIS A 35 26.12 13.83 -7.52
N LEU A 36 25.27 12.81 -7.28
CA LEU A 36 24.64 12.03 -8.35
C LEU A 36 23.69 12.86 -9.22
N THR A 37 23.05 13.90 -8.65
CA THR A 37 22.21 14.81 -9.44
C THR A 37 23.00 15.78 -10.31
N THR A 38 24.29 15.99 -10.00
CA THR A 38 25.14 17.00 -10.67
C THR A 38 26.20 16.38 -11.56
N CYS A 39 26.66 15.17 -11.27
CA CYS A 39 27.71 14.47 -12.00
C CYS A 39 27.14 13.32 -12.86
N ILE A 40 27.05 13.58 -14.17
CA ILE A 40 26.53 12.61 -15.16
C ILE A 40 27.43 11.36 -15.27
N ALA A 41 28.75 11.51 -15.09
CA ALA A 41 29.66 10.38 -15.14
C ALA A 41 29.36 9.37 -14.02
N CYS A 42 29.20 9.85 -12.78
CA CYS A 42 28.88 8.97 -11.65
C CYS A 42 27.51 8.31 -11.81
N SER A 43 26.50 9.03 -12.31
CA SER A 43 25.17 8.43 -12.54
C SER A 43 25.20 7.35 -13.63
N ALA A 44 25.94 7.57 -14.71
CA ALA A 44 26.11 6.60 -15.78
C ALA A 44 26.85 5.32 -15.31
N GLU A 45 27.91 5.47 -14.52
CA GLU A 45 28.62 4.31 -13.94
C GLU A 45 27.72 3.51 -12.98
N ILE A 46 26.91 4.17 -12.16
CA ILE A 46 25.97 3.47 -11.26
C ILE A 46 24.88 2.75 -12.06
N GLU A 47 24.38 3.36 -13.13
CA GLU A 47 23.41 2.70 -14.01
C GLU A 47 24.02 1.46 -14.68
N HIS A 48 25.26 1.56 -15.15
CA HIS A 48 26.01 0.42 -15.68
C HIS A 48 26.09 -0.70 -14.64
N GLU A 49 26.54 -0.40 -13.42
CA GLU A 49 26.70 -1.40 -12.36
C GLU A 49 25.35 -2.02 -11.96
N ARG A 50 24.26 -1.25 -11.97
CA ARG A 50 22.90 -1.79 -11.75
C ARG A 50 22.50 -2.80 -12.83
N LEU A 51 22.79 -2.51 -14.10
CA LEU A 51 22.51 -3.43 -15.20
C LEU A 51 23.35 -4.70 -15.09
N MET A 52 24.63 -4.58 -14.74
CA MET A 52 25.52 -5.73 -14.50
C MET A 52 25.03 -6.59 -13.33
N HIS A 53 24.65 -5.97 -12.22
CA HIS A 53 24.10 -6.65 -11.06
C HIS A 53 22.80 -7.40 -11.40
N GLN A 54 21.88 -6.76 -12.14
CA GLN A 54 20.64 -7.39 -12.58
C GLN A 54 20.90 -8.59 -13.50
N MET A 55 21.81 -8.44 -14.47
CA MET A 55 22.18 -9.53 -15.38
C MET A 55 22.74 -10.74 -14.63
N LEU A 56 23.62 -10.51 -13.65
CA LEU A 56 24.15 -11.58 -12.79
C LEU A 56 23.04 -12.24 -11.98
N GLN A 57 22.14 -11.45 -11.38
CA GLN A 57 21.02 -11.97 -10.61
C GLN A 57 20.09 -12.84 -11.47
N ASP A 58 19.82 -12.43 -12.71
CA ASP A 58 18.97 -13.18 -13.64
C ASP A 58 19.61 -14.50 -14.06
N VAL A 59 20.93 -14.52 -14.29
CA VAL A 59 21.67 -15.77 -14.55
C VAL A 59 21.56 -16.71 -13.35
N LEU A 60 21.75 -16.20 -12.13
CA LEU A 60 21.64 -17.00 -10.90
C LEU A 60 20.20 -17.51 -10.68
N LYS A 61 19.19 -16.66 -10.85
CA LYS A 61 17.77 -17.04 -10.75
C LYS A 61 17.41 -18.14 -11.75
N ARG A 62 17.92 -18.08 -12.98
CA ARG A 62 17.71 -19.13 -13.99
C ARG A 62 18.39 -20.45 -13.63
N SER A 63 19.48 -20.40 -12.86
CA SER A 63 20.16 -21.60 -12.37
C SER A 63 19.53 -22.20 -11.11
N CYS A 64 18.82 -21.38 -10.32
CA CYS A 64 18.10 -21.83 -9.14
C CYS A 64 16.69 -22.30 -9.53
N VAL A 65 16.44 -23.61 -9.40
CA VAL A 65 15.12 -24.22 -9.66
C VAL A 65 14.47 -24.67 -8.35
N GLU A 66 14.81 -24.00 -7.24
CA GLU A 66 14.23 -24.32 -5.94
C GLU A 66 12.76 -23.91 -5.91
N GLU A 67 11.88 -24.88 -5.65
CA GLU A 67 10.45 -24.63 -5.52
C GLU A 67 10.18 -23.99 -4.15
N ALA A 68 9.29 -23.00 -4.13
CA ALA A 68 8.87 -22.39 -2.87
C ALA A 68 8.23 -23.44 -1.94
N PRO A 69 8.44 -23.36 -0.62
CA PRO A 69 7.91 -24.35 0.31
C PRO A 69 6.37 -24.40 0.27
N GLU A 70 5.81 -25.62 0.40
CA GLU A 70 4.37 -25.85 0.31
C GLU A 70 3.54 -25.00 1.30
N ASP A 71 4.10 -24.72 2.47
CA ASP A 71 3.46 -23.89 3.50
C ASP A 71 3.17 -22.47 2.98
N LEU A 72 4.07 -21.90 2.17
CA LEU A 72 3.90 -20.58 1.57
C LEU A 72 2.76 -20.61 0.53
N HIS A 73 2.72 -21.65 -0.31
CA HIS A 73 1.63 -21.84 -1.27
C HIS A 73 0.28 -21.92 -0.57
N GLN A 74 0.19 -22.69 0.53
CA GLN A 74 -1.04 -22.80 1.31
C GLN A 74 -1.42 -21.47 1.98
N SER A 75 -0.45 -20.73 2.52
CA SER A 75 -0.68 -19.43 3.14
C SER A 75 -1.24 -18.40 2.15
N ILE A 76 -0.60 -18.28 0.97
CA ILE A 76 -1.04 -17.38 -0.11
C ILE A 76 -2.46 -17.76 -0.56
N HIS A 77 -2.72 -19.06 -0.75
CA HIS A 77 -4.05 -19.52 -1.16
C HIS A 77 -5.12 -19.18 -0.11
N ARG A 78 -4.81 -19.28 1.18
CA ARG A 78 -5.75 -18.88 2.26
C ARG A 78 -5.97 -17.38 2.26
N GLN A 79 -4.91 -16.58 2.10
CA GLN A 79 -4.99 -15.12 2.10
C GLN A 79 -5.81 -14.60 0.91
N LEU A 80 -5.59 -15.13 -0.30
CA LEU A 80 -6.39 -14.81 -1.48
C LEU A 80 -7.86 -15.22 -1.31
N ARG A 81 -8.13 -16.41 -0.76
CA ARG A 81 -9.51 -16.80 -0.43
C ARG A 81 -10.15 -15.87 0.58
N ALA A 82 -9.43 -15.44 1.61
CA ALA A 82 -9.95 -14.52 2.61
C ALA A 82 -10.28 -13.15 2.01
N GLN A 83 -9.42 -12.62 1.14
CA GLN A 83 -9.69 -11.37 0.41
C GLN A 83 -10.92 -11.50 -0.48
N MET A 84 -11.03 -12.57 -1.25
CA MET A 84 -12.18 -12.85 -2.13
C MET A 84 -13.48 -13.15 -1.36
N ALA A 85 -13.39 -13.66 -0.13
CA ALA A 85 -14.52 -13.91 0.75
C ALA A 85 -15.00 -12.67 1.52
N GLY A 86 -14.63 -11.47 1.07
CA GLY A 86 -15.17 -10.20 1.58
C GLY A 86 -14.29 -9.48 2.60
N ALA A 87 -13.07 -9.96 2.90
CA ALA A 87 -12.14 -9.21 3.74
C ALA A 87 -11.54 -7.97 3.05
N GLY A 88 -11.82 -7.77 1.75
CA GLY A 88 -11.42 -6.59 0.98
C GLY A 88 -12.57 -5.75 0.41
N SER A 89 -13.84 -6.16 0.55
CA SER A 89 -14.98 -5.35 0.11
C SER A 89 -15.40 -4.41 1.25
N THR A 90 -15.34 -3.11 1.01
CA THR A 90 -15.87 -2.11 1.94
C THR A 90 -17.40 -2.19 1.95
N GLU A 91 -17.97 -2.90 2.93
CA GLU A 91 -19.42 -2.96 3.12
C GLU A 91 -19.90 -1.70 3.87
N VAL A 92 -20.69 -0.85 3.21
CA VAL A 92 -21.31 0.31 3.84
C VAL A 92 -22.77 -0.03 4.18
N VAL A 93 -23.05 -0.21 5.47
CA VAL A 93 -24.40 -0.49 5.97
C VAL A 93 -25.03 0.83 6.43
N THR A 94 -26.11 1.25 5.76
CA THR A 94 -26.91 2.41 6.18
C THR A 94 -28.18 1.93 6.86
N GLN A 95 -28.36 2.33 8.12
CA GLN A 95 -29.56 2.01 8.91
C GLN A 95 -30.44 3.25 9.02
N PHE A 96 -31.72 3.11 8.68
CA PHE A 96 -32.74 4.13 8.84
C PHE A 96 -33.79 3.65 9.84
N SER A 97 -33.97 4.38 10.94
CA SER A 97 -35.02 4.16 11.93
C SER A 97 -35.84 5.43 12.09
N MET A 98 -37.16 5.34 11.92
CA MET A 98 -38.07 6.46 12.11
C MET A 98 -39.30 6.01 12.92
N THR A 99 -39.64 6.78 13.95
CA THR A 99 -40.86 6.58 14.73
C THR A 99 -41.82 7.72 14.43
N GLU A 100 -42.97 7.40 13.86
CA GLU A 100 -44.06 8.34 13.63
C GLU A 100 -45.10 8.21 14.75
N ILE A 101 -45.39 9.34 15.41
CA ILE A 101 -46.37 9.42 16.48
C ILE A 101 -47.50 10.34 16.03
N SER A 102 -48.69 9.77 15.81
CA SER A 102 -49.91 10.52 15.52
C SER A 102 -50.79 10.59 16.75
N ILE A 103 -51.17 11.81 17.15
CA ILE A 103 -52.10 12.09 18.24
C ILE A 103 -53.30 12.83 17.65
N GLU A 104 -54.47 12.20 17.70
CA GLU A 104 -55.73 12.79 17.24
C GLU A 104 -56.64 13.01 18.45
N ILE A 105 -57.36 14.15 18.47
CA ILE A 105 -58.30 14.50 19.54
C ILE A 105 -59.68 14.63 18.90
N ASP A 106 -60.63 13.83 19.36
CA ASP A 106 -62.02 13.87 18.87
C ASP A 106 -62.79 15.11 19.38
N GLU A 107 -63.96 15.41 18.80
CA GLU A 107 -64.80 16.55 19.21
C GLU A 107 -65.32 16.48 20.66
N PHE A 108 -65.13 15.33 21.33
CA PHE A 108 -65.52 15.10 22.72
C PHE A 108 -64.32 15.15 23.69
N GLY A 109 -63.10 15.40 23.18
CA GLY A 109 -61.87 15.56 23.96
C GLY A 109 -61.15 14.25 24.30
N ASN A 110 -61.53 13.12 23.70
CA ASN A 110 -60.79 11.87 23.85
C ASN A 110 -59.56 11.86 22.94
N VAL A 111 -58.45 11.36 23.48
CA VAL A 111 -57.17 11.31 22.76
C VAL A 111 -56.96 9.91 22.20
N GLU A 112 -56.87 9.79 20.88
CA GLU A 112 -56.41 8.58 20.21
C GLU A 112 -54.92 8.71 19.86
N HIS A 113 -54.12 7.77 20.36
CA HIS A 113 -52.68 7.72 20.15
C HIS A 113 -52.34 6.50 19.30
N ARG A 114 -51.64 6.74 18.18
CA ARG A 114 -51.12 5.69 17.32
C ARG A 114 -49.65 5.93 17.04
N GLU A 115 -48.85 4.92 17.33
CA GLU A 115 -47.41 4.91 17.09
C GLU A 115 -47.10 3.89 16.00
N ILE A 116 -46.29 4.31 15.02
CA ILE A 116 -45.82 3.45 13.93
C ILE A 116 -44.29 3.53 13.93
N GLN A 117 -43.66 2.37 14.10
CA GLN A 117 -42.20 2.24 14.03
C GLN A 117 -41.81 1.67 12.67
N ILE A 118 -40.91 2.36 11.98
CA ILE A 118 -40.39 1.97 10.68
C ILE A 118 -38.88 1.79 10.80
N GLU A 119 -38.44 0.55 10.60
CA GLU A 119 -37.03 0.18 10.56
C GLU A 119 -36.67 -0.33 9.16
N GLN A 120 -35.65 0.25 8.55
CA GLN A 120 -35.14 -0.16 7.24
C GLN A 120 -33.62 -0.24 7.26
N THR A 121 -33.08 -1.38 6.85
CA THR A 121 -31.62 -1.57 6.68
C THR A 121 -31.31 -1.68 5.19
N HIS A 122 -30.36 -0.88 4.70
CA HIS A 122 -29.87 -0.95 3.34
C HIS A 122 -28.37 -1.27 3.34
N ILE A 123 -28.00 -2.33 2.63
CA ILE A 123 -26.62 -2.80 2.49
C ILE A 123 -26.18 -2.52 1.06
N GLN A 124 -25.10 -1.75 0.91
CA GLN A 124 -24.48 -1.48 -0.39
C GLN A 124 -23.10 -2.14 -0.43
N HIS A 125 -22.88 -2.93 -1.48
CA HIS A 125 -21.58 -3.52 -1.78
C HIS A 125 -20.90 -2.67 -2.85
N PHE A 126 -19.76 -2.07 -2.52
CA PHE A 126 -18.89 -1.42 -3.49
C PHE A 126 -17.86 -2.45 -3.96
N ILE A 127 -17.83 -2.68 -5.27
CA ILE A 127 -16.72 -3.37 -5.92
C ILE A 127 -15.81 -2.23 -6.36
N ASP A 128 -14.63 -2.12 -5.77
CA ASP A 128 -13.60 -1.23 -6.27
C ASP A 128 -13.08 -1.85 -7.58
N ASP A 129 -13.71 -1.50 -8.70
CA ASP A 129 -13.15 -1.72 -10.03
C ASP A 129 -12.02 -0.68 -10.21
N GLU A 130 -10.81 -1.04 -9.81
CA GLU A 130 -9.58 -0.30 -10.12
C GLU A 130 -9.26 -0.49 -11.62
N ASP A 131 -9.59 0.52 -12.45
CA ASP A 131 -9.07 0.72 -13.82
C ASP A 131 -7.65 1.35 -13.80
#